data_AF-A0A8R1EHJ9-F1
#
_entry.id   AF-A0A8R1EHJ9-F1
#
_cell.length_a   1.000
_cell.length_b   1.000
_cell.length_c   1.000
_cell.angle_alpha   90.00
_cell.angle_beta   90.00
_cell.angle_gamma   90.00
#
_symmetry.space_group_name_H-M   'P 1'
#
loop_
_entity.id
_entity.type
_entity.pdbx_description
1 polymer ?
#
loop_
_entity_poly.entity_id
_entity_poly.type
_entity_poly.pdbx_seq_one_letter_code
_entity_poly.pdbx_strand_id
1 'polypeptide(L)'
;MGRTKNTTKARAESTLSIQDVRDLLIKIQENAQKQFDSDQNLLEDVSEEYEKLEGCLNKSKGPTRKALEAVLRSIGCDYRAWYQQLTGNQAQRLLRPENISKLLAVFPADCSDSLPLMDLVMNDLGRLMSCANNEFKSDEQIDEIQEIICRFEANLKEAQPLATVTPKLHLLCAHLVPFLKVNRSWGHVTEQGLESLHAVINSLIIRFASVRNVEKNAESILKHIGNFNFLYDLGESWFNNI
;
A
#
# COMPACT_ATOMS: atom_id res chain seq x y z
N MET A 1 -27.77 -95.62 -25.89
CA MET A 1 -28.94 -95.55 -24.98
C MET A 1 -28.41 -95.25 -23.59
N GLY A 2 -28.96 -94.24 -22.93
CA GLY A 2 -28.26 -93.39 -21.96
C GLY A 2 -27.91 -93.99 -20.60
N ARG A 3 -27.13 -93.20 -19.85
CA ARG A 3 -27.34 -92.94 -18.42
C ARG A 3 -26.45 -91.78 -17.97
N THR A 4 -27.08 -90.62 -17.84
CA THR A 4 -26.64 -89.48 -17.03
C THR A 4 -26.46 -89.89 -15.58
N LYS A 5 -25.32 -89.56 -14.98
CA LYS A 5 -25.17 -89.44 -13.52
C LYS A 5 -24.62 -88.06 -13.20
N ASN A 6 -25.48 -87.25 -12.59
CA ASN A 6 -25.15 -86.02 -11.89
C ASN A 6 -23.94 -86.23 -10.97
N THR A 7 -22.90 -85.42 -11.15
CA THR A 7 -21.85 -85.22 -10.14
C THR A 7 -22.10 -83.87 -9.49
N THR A 8 -22.69 -83.93 -8.30
CA THR A 8 -22.78 -82.80 -7.37
C THR A 8 -21.36 -82.49 -6.88
N LYS A 9 -20.75 -81.40 -7.37
CA LYS A 9 -19.52 -80.85 -6.80
C LYS A 9 -19.86 -80.18 -5.48
N ALA A 10 -19.52 -80.84 -4.37
CA ALA A 10 -19.50 -80.22 -3.06
C ALA A 10 -18.42 -79.12 -3.02
N ARG A 11 -18.82 -77.90 -2.64
CA ARG A 11 -17.96 -76.75 -2.42
C ARG A 11 -17.33 -76.92 -1.03
N ALA A 12 -16.04 -77.22 -0.96
CA ALA A 12 -15.31 -77.25 0.30
C ALA A 12 -15.06 -75.80 0.75
N GLU A 13 -15.79 -75.35 1.76
CA GLU A 13 -15.49 -74.12 2.49
C GLU A 13 -14.26 -74.39 3.38
N SER A 14 -13.09 -73.89 2.96
CA SER A 14 -11.90 -73.87 3.81
C SER A 14 -12.12 -72.84 4.93
N THR A 15 -12.53 -73.33 6.10
CA THR A 15 -12.61 -72.52 7.31
C THR A 15 -11.19 -72.21 7.76
N LEU A 16 -10.77 -70.94 7.66
CA LEU A 16 -9.49 -70.49 8.24
C LEU A 16 -9.44 -70.86 9.72
N SER A 17 -8.30 -71.35 10.20
CA SER A 17 -8.11 -71.61 11.62
C SER A 17 -8.22 -70.29 12.40
N ILE A 18 -8.71 -70.36 13.63
CA ILE A 18 -8.77 -69.19 14.55
C ILE A 18 -7.38 -68.56 14.70
N GLN A 19 -6.31 -69.35 14.60
CA GLN A 19 -4.92 -68.86 14.60
C GLN A 19 -4.58 -68.07 13.33
N ASP A 20 -4.98 -68.54 12.15
CA ASP A 20 -4.72 -67.82 10.88
C ASP A 20 -5.46 -66.49 10.84
N VAL A 21 -6.69 -66.45 11.35
CA VAL A 21 -7.48 -65.21 11.49
C VAL A 21 -6.82 -64.25 12.47
N ARG A 22 -6.31 -64.75 13.60
CA ARG A 22 -5.58 -63.93 14.59
C ARG A 22 -4.32 -63.32 14.00
N ASP A 23 -3.51 -64.10 13.27
CA ASP A 23 -2.26 -63.62 12.66
C ASP A 23 -2.53 -62.60 11.54
N LEU A 24 -3.62 -62.79 10.78
CA LEU A 24 -4.06 -61.82 9.79
C LEU A 24 -4.50 -60.50 10.46
N LEU A 25 -5.26 -60.57 11.55
CA LEU A 25 -5.70 -59.39 12.30
C LEU A 25 -4.53 -58.62 12.91
N ILE A 26 -3.52 -59.31 13.43
CA ILE A 26 -2.29 -58.68 13.94
C ILE A 26 -1.56 -57.94 12.81
N LYS A 27 -1.39 -58.57 11.64
CA LYS A 27 -0.76 -57.90 10.48
C LYS A 27 -1.55 -56.68 10.00
N ILE A 28 -2.88 -56.77 9.98
CA ILE A 28 -3.75 -55.65 9.62
C ILE A 28 -3.59 -54.52 10.63
N GLN A 29 -3.54 -54.84 11.93
CA GLN A 29 -3.33 -53.86 12.99
C GLN A 29 -1.96 -53.18 12.87
N GLU A 30 -0.89 -53.94 12.65
CA GLU A 30 0.46 -53.40 12.47
C GLU A 30 0.57 -52.49 11.23
N ASN A 31 -0.05 -52.89 10.12
CA ASN A 31 -0.07 -52.07 8.90
C ASN A 31 -0.90 -50.80 9.09
N ALA A 32 -2.05 -50.90 9.76
CA ALA A 32 -2.88 -49.74 10.08
C ALA A 32 -2.13 -48.76 11.01
N GLN A 33 -1.38 -49.28 11.99
CA GLN A 33 -0.58 -48.44 12.88
C GLN A 33 0.54 -47.73 12.12
N LYS A 34 1.27 -48.44 11.24
CA LYS A 34 2.32 -47.82 10.41
C LYS A 34 1.76 -46.75 9.48
N GLN A 35 0.59 -46.98 8.90
CA GLN A 35 -0.08 -45.98 8.07
C GLN A 35 -0.49 -44.78 8.90
N PHE A 36 -1.06 -44.99 10.08
CA PHE A 36 -1.45 -43.92 11.00
C PHE A 36 -0.24 -43.06 11.41
N ASP A 37 0.88 -43.68 11.77
CA ASP A 37 2.11 -42.98 12.15
C ASP A 37 2.68 -42.18 10.96
N SER A 38 2.63 -42.74 9.75
CA SER A 38 3.06 -42.04 8.52
C SER A 38 2.17 -40.85 8.20
N ASP A 39 0.85 -41.01 8.31
CA ASP A 39 -0.12 -39.95 8.05
C ASP A 39 -0.01 -38.84 9.10
N GLN A 40 0.30 -39.19 10.36
CA GLN A 40 0.53 -38.23 11.43
C GLN A 40 1.79 -37.37 11.17
N ASN A 41 2.90 -38.00 10.75
CA ASN A 41 4.11 -37.25 10.38
C ASN A 41 3.86 -36.30 9.20
N LEU A 42 3.14 -36.76 8.17
CA LEU A 42 2.78 -35.92 7.03
C LEU A 42 1.89 -34.75 7.44
N LEU A 43 0.97 -34.96 8.39
CA LEU A 43 0.09 -33.92 8.90
C LEU A 43 0.88 -32.86 9.70
N GLU A 44 1.89 -33.26 10.46
CA GLU A 44 2.79 -32.34 11.17
C GLU A 44 3.57 -31.47 10.17
N ASP A 45 4.17 -32.07 9.14
CA ASP A 45 4.91 -31.34 8.10
C ASP A 45 4.00 -30.33 7.37
N VAL A 46 2.80 -30.75 6.96
CA VAL A 46 1.83 -29.88 6.28
C VAL A 46 1.33 -28.76 7.20
N SER A 47 1.14 -29.04 8.49
CA SER A 47 0.74 -28.02 9.47
C SER A 47 1.83 -26.98 9.67
N GLU A 48 3.10 -27.38 9.75
CA GLU A 48 4.23 -26.44 9.82
C GLU A 48 4.32 -25.56 8.56
N GLU A 49 4.17 -26.15 7.37
CA GLU A 49 4.15 -25.39 6.12
C GLU A 49 2.97 -24.42 6.08
N TYR A 50 1.79 -24.87 6.49
CA TYR A 50 0.60 -24.02 6.59
C TYR A 50 0.83 -22.86 7.57
N GLU A 51 1.38 -23.08 8.75
CA GLU A 51 1.70 -22.01 9.71
C GLU A 51 2.74 -21.03 9.16
N LYS A 52 3.77 -21.52 8.45
CA LYS A 52 4.76 -20.67 7.76
C LYS A 52 4.09 -19.81 6.68
N LEU A 53 3.23 -20.41 5.85
CA LEU A 53 2.47 -19.72 4.81
C LEU A 53 1.46 -18.72 5.39
N GLU A 54 0.71 -19.10 6.42
CA GLU A 54 -0.26 -18.26 7.11
C GLU A 54 0.42 -17.10 7.83
N GLY A 55 1.59 -17.34 8.44
CA GLY A 55 2.43 -16.30 9.03
C GLY A 55 2.92 -15.28 7.98
N CYS A 56 3.25 -15.73 6.78
CA CYS A 56 3.61 -14.89 5.64
C CYS A 56 2.40 -14.09 5.10
N LEU A 57 1.26 -14.75 4.90
CA LEU A 57 0.05 -14.18 4.29
C LEU A 57 -0.72 -13.24 5.24
N ASN A 58 -1.02 -13.68 6.46
CA ASN A 58 -1.98 -12.98 7.35
C ASN A 58 -1.30 -12.03 8.34
N LYS A 59 -0.04 -12.28 8.71
CA LYS A 59 0.67 -11.46 9.72
C LYS A 59 1.78 -10.61 9.13
N SER A 60 2.16 -10.83 7.86
CA SER A 60 3.24 -10.13 7.14
C SER A 60 4.29 -9.50 8.08
N LYS A 61 4.99 -10.35 8.84
CA LYS A 61 6.15 -9.98 9.68
C LYS A 61 7.47 -10.34 9.03
N GLY A 62 7.47 -10.52 7.70
CA GLY A 62 8.65 -10.94 6.93
C GLY A 62 9.81 -9.94 7.05
N PRO A 63 11.06 -10.39 6.84
CA PRO A 63 12.24 -9.55 6.93
C PRO A 63 12.17 -8.32 6.00
N THR A 64 11.65 -8.49 4.78
CA THR A 64 11.45 -7.41 3.81
C THR A 64 10.49 -6.34 4.31
N ARG A 65 9.37 -6.73 4.94
CA ARG A 65 8.43 -5.75 5.50
C ARG A 65 9.02 -5.00 6.68
N LYS A 66 9.77 -5.67 7.56
CA LYS A 66 10.48 -4.99 8.66
C LYS A 66 11.52 -4.01 8.14
N ALA A 67 12.27 -4.39 7.09
CA ALA A 67 13.21 -3.50 6.42
C ALA A 67 12.51 -2.30 5.78
N LEU A 68 11.37 -2.52 5.11
CA LEU A 68 10.54 -1.46 4.52
C LEU A 68 10.04 -0.48 5.59
N GLU A 69 9.49 -0.99 6.70
CA GLU A 69 9.03 -0.18 7.83
C GLU A 69 10.19 0.61 8.48
N ALA A 70 11.38 0.01 8.59
CA ALA A 70 12.57 0.69 9.10
C ALA A 70 13.01 1.84 8.18
N VAL A 71 13.03 1.61 6.86
CA VAL A 71 13.35 2.66 5.87
C VAL A 71 12.32 3.78 5.91
N LEU A 72 11.03 3.46 5.91
CA LEU A 72 9.95 4.45 5.99
C LEU A 72 10.06 5.29 7.28
N ARG A 73 10.37 4.66 8.43
CA ARG A 73 10.64 5.37 9.68
C ARG A 73 11.85 6.28 9.59
N SER A 74 12.95 5.82 8.97
CA SER A 74 14.16 6.63 8.82
C SER A 74 13.95 7.89 7.97
N ILE A 75 13.00 7.84 7.01
CA ILE A 75 12.63 8.97 6.15
C ILE A 75 11.61 9.91 6.84
N GLY A 76 11.04 9.49 7.98
CA GLY A 76 9.99 10.21 8.69
C GLY A 76 8.57 9.96 8.14
N CYS A 77 8.39 8.86 7.40
CA CYS A 77 7.12 8.38 6.87
C CYS A 77 6.59 7.19 7.71
N ASP A 78 6.51 7.36 9.03
CA ASP A 78 6.07 6.31 9.96
C ASP A 78 4.56 6.03 9.80
N TYR A 79 4.23 4.80 9.39
CA TYR A 79 2.86 4.26 9.40
C TYR A 79 2.44 3.95 10.84
N ARG A 80 2.24 4.97 11.67
CA ARG A 80 1.54 4.76 12.95
C ARG A 80 0.07 4.48 12.65
N ALA A 81 -0.42 3.38 13.20
CA ALA A 81 -1.71 2.72 12.92
C ALA A 81 -2.99 3.57 12.93
N TRP A 82 -2.93 4.87 13.25
CA TRP A 82 -4.06 5.80 13.27
C TRP A 82 -4.14 6.72 12.05
N TYR A 83 -3.12 6.76 11.19
CA TYR A 83 -3.15 7.46 9.91
C TYR A 83 -2.93 6.44 8.80
N GLN A 84 -4.02 5.90 8.25
CA GLN A 84 -3.98 4.96 7.11
C GLN A 84 -3.52 5.64 5.79
N GLN A 85 -3.11 6.91 5.84
CA GLN A 85 -2.77 7.73 4.68
C GLN A 85 -1.53 8.59 4.97
N LEU A 86 -0.66 8.70 3.96
CA LEU A 86 0.48 9.63 3.99
C LEU A 86 -0.03 11.07 3.92
N THR A 87 0.51 11.94 4.78
CA THR A 87 0.31 13.40 4.67
C THR A 87 1.06 13.96 3.46
N GLY A 88 0.69 15.16 2.98
CA GLY A 88 1.38 15.83 1.87
C GLY A 88 2.89 15.98 2.08
N ASN A 89 3.31 16.36 3.29
CA ASN A 89 4.72 16.44 3.67
C ASN A 89 5.44 15.09 3.63
N GLN A 90 4.78 14.02 4.05
CA GLN A 90 5.35 12.67 3.98
C GLN A 90 5.45 12.17 2.54
N ALA A 91 4.44 12.42 1.70
CA ALA A 91 4.50 12.11 0.28
C ALA A 91 5.67 12.84 -0.41
N GLN A 92 5.87 14.14 -0.10
CA GLN A 92 6.98 14.91 -0.66
C GLN A 92 8.35 14.35 -0.23
N ARG A 93 8.49 13.93 1.03
CA ARG A 93 9.73 13.31 1.52
C ARG A 93 9.97 11.96 0.89
N LEU A 94 8.93 11.14 0.76
CA LEU A 94 9.01 9.80 0.17
C LEU A 94 9.50 9.87 -1.29
N LEU A 95 8.97 10.82 -2.06
CA LEU A 95 9.23 10.96 -3.49
C LEU A 95 10.55 11.70 -3.83
N ARG A 96 11.42 11.94 -2.85
CA ARG A 96 12.76 12.46 -3.13
C ARG A 96 13.65 11.35 -3.70
N PRO A 97 14.51 11.63 -4.71
CA PRO A 97 15.34 10.61 -5.35
C PRO A 97 16.13 9.76 -4.35
N GLU A 98 16.76 10.41 -3.36
CA GLU A 98 17.55 9.72 -2.34
C GLU A 98 16.73 8.76 -1.46
N ASN A 99 15.42 9.01 -1.31
CA ASN A 99 14.52 8.21 -0.50
C ASN A 99 13.84 7.12 -1.34
N ILE A 100 13.59 7.37 -2.62
CA ILE A 100 13.16 6.35 -3.59
C ILE A 100 14.22 5.25 -3.67
N SER A 101 15.50 5.61 -3.83
CA SER A 101 16.59 4.62 -3.90
C SER A 101 16.68 3.77 -2.62
N LYS A 102 16.51 4.38 -1.44
CA LYS A 102 16.47 3.64 -0.16
C LYS A 102 15.29 2.67 -0.08
N LEU A 103 14.13 3.08 -0.60
CA LEU A 103 12.92 2.25 -0.60
C LEU A 103 13.09 1.04 -1.51
N LEU A 104 13.62 1.24 -2.72
CA LEU A 104 13.81 0.17 -3.70
C LEU A 104 14.92 -0.80 -3.28
N ALA A 105 15.95 -0.32 -2.59
CA ALA A 105 17.03 -1.17 -2.04
C ALA A 105 16.55 -2.20 -1.00
N VAL A 106 15.32 -2.08 -0.49
CA VAL A 106 14.71 -3.08 0.39
C VAL A 106 14.36 -4.36 -0.37
N PHE A 107 14.06 -4.23 -1.66
CA PHE A 107 13.66 -5.35 -2.50
C PHE A 107 14.90 -5.97 -3.17
N PRO A 108 15.01 -7.31 -3.21
CA PRO A 108 16.04 -7.98 -3.98
C PRO A 108 15.99 -7.58 -5.46
N ALA A 109 17.13 -7.41 -6.12
CA ALA A 109 17.19 -6.94 -7.51
C ALA A 109 16.51 -7.91 -8.50
N ASP A 110 16.41 -9.19 -8.14
CA ASP A 110 15.80 -10.28 -8.90
C ASP A 110 14.33 -10.52 -8.52
N CYS A 111 13.72 -9.68 -7.67
CA CYS A 111 12.37 -9.95 -7.18
C CYS A 111 11.27 -9.71 -8.23
N SER A 112 11.50 -8.83 -9.20
CA SER A 112 10.51 -8.49 -10.23
C SER A 112 11.13 -7.65 -11.35
N ASP A 113 10.77 -7.99 -12.59
CA ASP A 113 11.09 -7.19 -13.78
C ASP A 113 10.43 -5.79 -13.76
N SER A 114 9.41 -5.59 -12.92
CA SER A 114 8.74 -4.29 -12.76
C SER A 114 9.49 -3.33 -11.84
N LEU A 115 10.49 -3.81 -11.08
CA LEU A 115 11.19 -2.97 -10.10
C LEU A 115 11.94 -1.78 -10.74
N PRO A 116 12.68 -1.94 -11.86
CA PRO A 116 13.30 -0.81 -12.56
C PRO A 116 12.27 0.17 -13.13
N LEU A 117 11.13 -0.33 -13.62
CA LEU A 117 10.06 0.53 -14.11
C LEU A 117 9.43 1.33 -12.97
N MET A 118 9.26 0.72 -11.79
CA MET A 118 8.77 1.41 -10.60
C MET A 118 9.72 2.50 -10.12
N ASP A 119 11.04 2.35 -10.27
CA ASP A 119 11.99 3.43 -10.04
C ASP A 119 11.70 4.65 -10.91
N LEU A 120 11.53 4.43 -12.22
CA LEU A 120 11.19 5.49 -13.17
C LEU A 120 9.85 6.15 -12.84
N VAL A 121 8.81 5.34 -12.55
CA VAL A 121 7.48 5.82 -12.15
C VAL A 121 7.57 6.71 -10.91
N MET A 122 8.29 6.28 -9.87
CA MET A 122 8.41 7.04 -8.63
C MET A 122 9.18 8.35 -8.83
N ASN A 123 10.26 8.33 -9.62
CA ASN A 123 11.04 9.53 -9.92
C ASN A 123 10.23 10.53 -10.77
N ASP A 124 9.45 10.05 -11.75
CA ASP A 124 8.58 10.90 -12.55
C ASP A 124 7.47 11.53 -11.70
N LEU A 125 6.87 10.76 -10.80
CA LEU A 125 5.90 11.30 -9.85
C LEU A 125 6.52 12.36 -8.92
N GLY A 126 7.75 12.15 -8.46
CA GLY A 126 8.49 13.14 -7.67
C GLY A 126 8.79 14.42 -8.43
N ARG A 127 9.15 14.32 -9.73
CA ARG A 127 9.32 15.48 -10.62
C ARG A 127 8.00 16.23 -10.82
N LEU A 128 6.93 15.52 -11.13
CA LEU A 128 5.58 16.12 -11.26
C LEU A 128 5.17 16.86 -9.99
N MET A 129 5.38 16.25 -8.81
CA MET A 129 5.10 16.89 -7.54
C MET A 129 5.92 18.18 -7.34
N SER A 130 7.18 18.20 -7.79
CA SER A 130 8.02 19.40 -7.72
C SER A 130 7.55 20.51 -8.66
N CYS A 131 6.90 20.14 -9.76
CA CYS A 131 6.27 21.08 -10.68
C CYS A 131 4.93 21.65 -10.16
N ALA A 132 4.33 21.07 -9.12
CA ALA A 132 3.06 21.52 -8.55
C ALA A 132 3.23 22.74 -7.63
N ASN A 133 3.76 23.84 -8.17
CA ASN A 133 4.02 25.10 -7.48
C ASN A 133 3.09 26.23 -7.98
N ASN A 134 3.14 27.39 -7.29
CA ASN A 134 2.31 28.55 -7.61
C ASN A 134 2.80 29.39 -8.79
N GLU A 135 3.95 29.04 -9.37
CA GLU A 135 4.52 29.79 -10.47
C GLU A 135 3.66 29.65 -11.73
N PHE A 136 3.68 30.69 -12.56
CA PHE A 136 3.15 30.63 -13.92
C PHE A 136 4.09 29.81 -14.78
N LYS A 137 3.53 28.85 -15.52
CA LYS A 137 4.26 27.94 -16.40
C LYS A 137 4.24 28.46 -17.83
N SER A 138 5.44 28.56 -18.41
CA SER A 138 5.60 28.84 -19.84
C SER A 138 5.10 27.68 -20.69
N ASP A 139 4.93 27.89 -22.00
CA ASP A 139 4.56 26.81 -22.93
C ASP A 139 5.61 25.69 -22.92
N GLU A 140 6.90 26.04 -22.86
CA GLU A 140 8.01 25.08 -22.80
C GLU A 140 7.95 24.23 -21.52
N GLN A 141 7.67 24.85 -20.37
CA GLN A 141 7.52 24.13 -19.12
C GLN A 141 6.28 23.21 -19.11
N ILE A 142 5.21 23.60 -19.81
CA ILE A 142 4.02 22.76 -19.97
C ILE A 142 4.33 21.56 -20.87
N ASP A 143 5.10 21.75 -21.93
CA ASP A 143 5.54 20.66 -22.80
C ASP A 143 6.47 19.69 -22.06
N GLU A 144 7.41 20.18 -21.24
CA GLU A 144 8.24 19.35 -20.35
C GLU A 144 7.38 18.52 -19.38
N ILE A 145 6.35 19.14 -18.77
CA ILE A 145 5.40 18.43 -17.89
C ILE A 145 4.65 17.35 -18.68
N GLN A 146 4.22 17.64 -19.91
CA GLN A 146 3.54 16.67 -20.77
C GLN A 146 4.44 15.47 -21.09
N GLU A 147 5.72 15.70 -21.39
CA GLU A 147 6.69 14.62 -21.61
C GLU A 147 6.87 13.73 -20.37
N ILE A 148 6.94 14.34 -19.18
CA ILE A 148 7.03 13.59 -17.92
C ILE A 148 5.77 12.74 -17.70
N ILE A 149 4.58 13.28 -17.97
CA ILE A 149 3.31 12.53 -17.85
C ILE A 149 3.28 11.34 -18.82
N CYS A 150 3.66 11.55 -20.08
CA CYS A 150 3.70 10.49 -21.09
C CYS A 150 4.64 9.34 -20.67
N ARG A 151 5.84 9.69 -20.18
CA ARG A 151 6.80 8.70 -19.68
C ARG A 151 6.27 7.97 -18.44
N PHE A 152 5.71 8.71 -17.48
CA PHE A 152 5.10 8.17 -16.28
C PHE A 152 3.98 7.17 -16.62
N GLU A 153 3.09 7.52 -17.55
CA GLU A 153 1.98 6.67 -17.96
C GLU A 153 2.46 5.40 -18.65
N ALA A 154 3.42 5.50 -19.58
CA ALA A 154 3.98 4.36 -20.28
C ALA A 154 4.62 3.37 -19.30
N ASN A 155 5.48 3.86 -18.41
CA ASN A 155 6.16 3.04 -17.42
C ASN A 155 5.18 2.43 -16.40
N LEU A 156 4.15 3.18 -15.97
CA LEU A 156 3.17 2.68 -15.02
C LEU A 156 2.29 1.58 -15.62
N LYS A 157 1.89 1.72 -16.89
CA LYS A 157 1.13 0.69 -17.62
C LYS A 157 1.91 -0.61 -17.75
N GLU A 158 3.22 -0.52 -18.01
CA GLU A 158 4.08 -1.69 -18.11
C GLU A 158 4.39 -2.31 -16.74
N ALA A 159 4.65 -1.48 -15.73
CA ALA A 159 4.94 -1.93 -14.37
C ALA A 159 3.72 -2.57 -13.69
N GLN A 160 2.51 -2.09 -13.96
CA GLN A 160 1.27 -2.49 -13.27
C GLN A 160 0.08 -2.59 -14.24
N PRO A 161 0.10 -3.51 -15.22
CA PRO A 161 -0.89 -3.58 -16.30
C PRO A 161 -2.31 -3.95 -15.83
N LEU A 162 -2.42 -4.60 -14.67
CA LEU A 162 -3.70 -5.03 -14.10
C LEU A 162 -4.23 -4.09 -13.01
N ALA A 163 -3.51 -3.03 -12.68
CA ALA A 163 -3.94 -2.09 -11.64
C ALA A 163 -5.11 -1.24 -12.11
N THR A 164 -6.00 -0.90 -11.17
CA THR A 164 -7.11 0.01 -11.43
C THR A 164 -6.65 1.46 -11.37
N VAL A 165 -7.22 2.30 -12.23
CA VAL A 165 -6.90 3.73 -12.28
C VAL A 165 -7.77 4.48 -11.27
N THR A 166 -7.15 5.13 -10.30
CA THR A 166 -7.87 5.99 -9.35
C THR A 166 -8.30 7.31 -10.03
N PRO A 167 -9.38 7.96 -9.56
CA PRO A 167 -9.78 9.27 -10.11
C PRO A 167 -8.66 10.32 -10.08
N LYS A 168 -7.84 10.35 -9.02
CA LYS A 168 -6.70 11.28 -8.91
C LYS A 168 -5.63 11.00 -9.96
N LEU A 169 -5.33 9.72 -10.21
CA LEU A 169 -4.39 9.33 -11.26
C LEU A 169 -4.93 9.70 -12.65
N HIS A 170 -6.21 9.47 -12.91
CA HIS A 170 -6.85 9.89 -14.16
C HIS A 170 -6.79 11.41 -14.37
N LEU A 171 -7.11 12.21 -13.34
CA LEU A 171 -7.01 13.67 -13.39
C LEU A 171 -5.58 14.12 -13.71
N LEU A 172 -4.58 13.52 -13.07
CA LEU A 172 -3.17 13.81 -13.32
C LEU A 172 -2.79 13.54 -14.79
N CYS A 173 -3.08 12.35 -15.31
CA CYS A 173 -2.61 11.97 -16.63
C CYS A 173 -3.40 12.61 -17.78
N ALA A 174 -4.73 12.74 -17.63
CA ALA A 174 -5.60 13.17 -18.73
C ALA A 174 -5.91 14.67 -18.73
N HIS A 175 -5.95 15.32 -17.56
CA HIS A 175 -6.51 16.66 -17.42
C HIS A 175 -5.50 17.73 -16.98
N LEU A 176 -4.33 17.35 -16.49
CA LEU A 176 -3.33 18.31 -16.03
C LEU A 176 -2.85 19.24 -17.14
N VAL A 177 -2.46 18.70 -18.31
CA VAL A 177 -1.95 19.54 -19.42
C VAL A 177 -3.04 20.48 -19.96
N PRO A 178 -4.27 20.02 -20.26
CA PRO A 178 -5.37 20.92 -20.61
C PRO A 178 -5.59 22.02 -19.55
N PHE A 179 -5.56 21.66 -18.27
CA PHE A 179 -5.72 22.59 -17.17
C PHE A 179 -4.60 23.66 -17.16
N LEU A 180 -3.34 23.25 -17.34
CA LEU A 180 -2.20 24.17 -17.37
C LEU A 180 -2.21 25.09 -18.58
N LYS A 181 -2.67 24.64 -19.74
CA LYS A 181 -2.79 25.49 -20.94
C LYS A 181 -3.78 26.64 -20.74
N VAL A 182 -4.84 26.41 -19.95
CA VAL A 182 -5.85 27.44 -19.63
C VAL A 182 -5.40 28.32 -18.46
N ASN A 183 -5.01 27.72 -17.34
CA ASN A 183 -4.82 28.43 -16.07
C ASN A 183 -3.38 28.87 -15.83
N ARG A 184 -2.43 28.31 -16.59
CA ARG A 184 -0.99 28.62 -16.53
C ARG A 184 -0.32 28.33 -15.18
N SER A 185 -1.02 27.92 -14.14
CA SER A 185 -0.44 27.54 -12.85
C SER A 185 -1.08 26.27 -12.32
N TRP A 186 -0.29 25.44 -11.65
CA TRP A 186 -0.78 24.23 -10.99
C TRP A 186 -1.18 24.50 -9.53
N GLY A 187 -0.35 25.24 -8.80
CA GLY A 187 -0.50 25.46 -7.36
C GLY A 187 -1.46 26.58 -6.96
N HIS A 188 -1.72 27.53 -7.87
CA HIS A 188 -2.45 28.76 -7.51
C HIS A 188 -3.91 28.52 -7.06
N VAL A 189 -4.54 27.44 -7.51
CA VAL A 189 -5.93 27.09 -7.18
C VAL A 189 -6.00 25.91 -6.18
N THR A 190 -4.94 25.70 -5.39
CA THR A 190 -4.89 24.59 -4.44
C THR A 190 -5.46 24.94 -3.07
N GLU A 191 -5.92 23.92 -2.35
CA GLU A 191 -6.42 24.03 -0.98
C GLU A 191 -5.31 24.31 0.04
N GLN A 192 -4.03 24.26 -0.36
CA GLN A 192 -2.89 24.51 0.53
C GLN A 192 -2.95 25.90 1.19
N GLY A 193 -3.44 26.91 0.47
CA GLY A 193 -3.69 28.24 1.05
C GLY A 193 -4.72 28.20 2.18
N LEU A 194 -5.81 27.46 2.01
CA LEU A 194 -6.85 27.30 3.03
C LEU A 194 -6.34 26.49 4.23
N GLU A 195 -5.56 25.44 4.00
CA GLU A 195 -4.93 24.66 5.08
C GLU A 195 -4.01 25.52 5.95
N SER A 196 -3.23 26.42 5.33
CA SER A 196 -2.38 27.36 6.06
C SER A 196 -3.22 28.36 6.90
N LEU A 197 -4.34 28.85 6.35
CA LEU A 197 -5.25 29.73 7.05
C LEU A 197 -5.92 29.03 8.24
N HIS A 198 -6.27 27.75 8.12
CA HIS A 198 -6.81 26.96 9.23
C HIS A 198 -5.84 26.92 10.42
N ALA A 199 -4.53 26.81 10.18
CA ALA A 199 -3.54 26.83 11.26
C ALA A 199 -3.51 28.20 11.98
N VAL A 200 -3.59 29.31 11.23
CA VAL A 200 -3.68 30.67 11.79
C VAL A 200 -4.94 30.80 12.64
N ILE A 201 -6.10 30.39 12.12
CA ILE A 201 -7.37 30.44 12.84
C ILE A 201 -7.30 29.64 14.16
N ASN A 202 -6.74 28.42 14.13
CA ASN A 202 -6.58 27.61 15.35
C ASN A 202 -5.73 28.30 16.41
N SER A 203 -4.65 28.98 16.01
CA SER A 203 -3.84 29.79 16.93
C SER A 203 -4.64 30.95 17.54
N LEU A 204 -5.47 31.62 16.73
CA LEU A 204 -6.33 32.71 17.21
C LEU A 204 -7.45 32.24 18.13
N ILE A 205 -8.02 31.05 17.89
CA ILE A 205 -9.00 30.42 18.79
C ILE A 205 -8.40 30.24 20.19
N ILE A 206 -7.16 29.75 20.27
CA ILE A 206 -6.45 29.60 21.56
C ILE A 206 -6.18 30.97 22.18
N ARG A 207 -5.68 31.94 21.40
CA ARG A 207 -5.39 33.30 21.87
C ARG A 207 -6.63 33.99 22.47
N PHE A 208 -7.80 33.82 21.86
CA PHE A 208 -9.04 34.44 22.30
C PHE A 208 -9.89 33.51 23.18
N ALA A 209 -9.37 32.38 23.64
CA ALA A 209 -10.13 31.39 24.43
C ALA A 209 -10.75 31.97 25.72
N SER A 210 -10.21 33.08 26.25
CA SER A 210 -10.78 33.78 27.40
C SER A 210 -12.09 34.52 27.09
N VAL A 211 -12.38 34.82 25.82
CA VAL A 211 -13.60 35.50 25.38
C VAL A 211 -14.73 34.48 25.30
N ARG A 212 -15.52 34.39 26.38
CA ARG A 212 -16.60 33.40 26.53
C ARG A 212 -17.81 33.60 25.60
N ASN A 213 -18.04 34.83 25.15
CA ASN A 213 -19.11 35.12 24.20
C ASN A 213 -18.65 34.73 22.79
N VAL A 214 -19.37 33.79 22.18
CA VAL A 214 -19.01 33.19 20.88
C VAL A 214 -18.96 34.23 19.77
N GLU A 215 -19.94 35.13 19.70
CA GLU A 215 -20.00 36.17 18.67
C GLU A 215 -18.81 37.12 18.78
N LYS A 216 -18.49 37.58 19.99
CA LYS A 216 -17.33 38.45 20.24
C LYS A 216 -16.00 37.75 19.99
N ASN A 217 -15.93 36.45 20.27
CA ASN A 217 -14.74 35.64 19.97
C ASN A 217 -14.51 35.57 18.46
N ALA A 218 -15.55 35.21 17.69
CA ALA A 218 -15.51 35.19 16.24
C ALA A 218 -15.18 36.57 15.64
N GLU A 219 -15.80 37.64 16.16
CA GLU A 219 -15.52 39.02 15.75
C GLU A 219 -14.04 39.39 16.01
N SER A 220 -13.47 38.95 17.13
CA SER A 220 -12.05 39.20 17.47
C SER A 220 -11.10 38.48 16.50
N ILE A 221 -11.42 37.23 16.14
CA ILE A 221 -10.66 36.47 15.14
C ILE A 221 -10.73 37.16 13.78
N LEU A 222 -11.94 37.54 13.32
CA LEU A 222 -12.15 38.21 12.04
C LEU A 222 -11.44 39.57 11.97
N LYS A 223 -11.53 40.38 13.03
CA LYS A 223 -10.80 41.66 13.12
C LYS A 223 -9.29 41.44 13.05
N HIS A 224 -8.77 40.40 13.71
CA HIS A 224 -7.35 40.11 13.66
C HIS A 224 -6.88 39.76 12.24
N ILE A 225 -7.62 38.90 11.54
CA ILE A 225 -7.32 38.52 10.15
C ILE A 225 -7.46 39.75 9.22
N GLY A 226 -8.52 40.55 9.38
CA GLY A 226 -8.73 41.76 8.59
C GLY A 226 -7.62 42.79 8.77
N ASN A 227 -7.16 43.00 10.01
CA ASN A 227 -6.01 43.87 10.29
C ASN A 227 -4.72 43.33 9.67
N PHE A 228 -4.53 42.01 9.68
CA PHE A 228 -3.36 41.38 9.06
C PHE A 228 -3.31 41.62 7.55
N ASN A 229 -4.44 41.44 6.85
CA ASN A 229 -4.55 41.74 5.43
C ASN A 229 -4.27 43.22 5.14
N PHE A 230 -4.84 44.12 5.95
CA PHE A 230 -4.62 45.56 5.80
C PHE A 230 -3.14 45.96 5.94
N LEU A 231 -2.41 45.39 6.92
CA LEU A 231 -0.98 45.64 7.09
C LEU A 231 -0.15 45.09 5.92
N TYR A 232 -0.49 43.89 5.45
CA TYR A 232 0.16 43.27 4.30
C TYR A 232 -0.01 44.13 3.03
N ASP A 233 -1.21 44.63 2.76
CA ASP A 233 -1.52 45.47 1.60
C ASP A 233 -0.76 46.81 1.59
N LEU A 234 -0.42 47.32 2.78
CA LEU A 234 0.41 48.53 2.94
C LEU A 234 1.91 48.27 2.78
N GLY A 235 2.33 47.01 2.57
CA GLY A 235 3.75 46.62 2.48
C GLY A 235 4.47 46.64 3.83
N GLU A 236 3.74 46.82 4.93
CA GLU A 236 4.27 46.85 6.29
C GLU A 236 4.36 45.41 6.82
N SER A 237 5.46 44.70 6.52
CA SER A 237 5.75 43.39 7.13
C SER A 237 6.30 43.57 8.55
N TRP A 238 5.43 43.44 9.55
CA TRP A 238 5.83 43.49 10.97
C TRP A 238 6.32 42.13 11.49
N PHE A 239 6.38 41.11 10.63
CA PHE A 239 6.71 39.73 10.98
C PHE A 239 7.95 39.25 10.23
N ASN A 240 9.09 39.92 10.42
CA ASN A 240 10.37 39.40 9.95
C ASN A 240 10.97 38.32 10.88
N ASN A 241 10.27 37.90 11.94
CA ASN A 241 10.78 36.96 12.96
C ASN A 241 9.68 36.08 13.60
N ILE A 242 8.88 35.35 12.80
CA ILE A 242 8.17 34.15 13.28
C ILE A 242 8.60 32.97 12.41
#